data_AF-A0A7V8V850-F1
#
_entry.id   AF-A0A7V8V850-F1
#
_cell.length_a   1.000
_cell.length_b   1.000
_cell.length_c   1.000
_cell.angle_alpha   90.00
_cell.angle_beta   90.00
_cell.angle_gamma   90.00
#
_symmetry.space_group_name_H-M   'P 1'
#
loop_
_entity.id
_entity.type
_entity.pdbx_description
1 polymer ?
#
loop_
_entity_poly.entity_id
_entity_poly.type
_entity_poly.pdbx_seq_one_letter_code
_entity_poly.pdbx_strand_id
1 'polypeptide(L)'
;MNNSDREHIDPNNIQAGPIRNESLSPELLERIRAVHDVIGRYISNSLEQFEISFMRDANPEDEVVVWCSITAAWLDYHKKHHGDELLSDEEEKKLLGALIAISTGVEDVTVLPVHPDVGKKLLNCYDGLSGR
;
A
#
# COMPACT_ATOMS: atom_id res chain seq x y z
N MET A 1 6.09 -8.02 -37.72
CA MET A 1 6.22 -8.30 -36.27
C MET A 1 4.99 -9.08 -35.87
N ASN A 2 5.13 -10.38 -35.60
CA ASN A 2 4.01 -11.22 -35.18
C ASN A 2 3.64 -10.87 -33.73
N ASN A 3 2.36 -10.59 -33.53
CA ASN A 3 1.77 -10.21 -32.26
C ASN A 3 1.03 -11.45 -31.70
N SER A 4 1.77 -12.45 -31.25
CA SER A 4 1.20 -13.65 -30.61
C SER A 4 2.29 -14.30 -29.78
N ASP A 5 2.08 -14.30 -28.47
CA ASP A 5 2.23 -15.43 -27.54
C ASP A 5 2.04 -14.88 -26.12
N ARG A 6 0.81 -14.43 -25.84
CA ARG A 6 0.39 -14.15 -24.47
C ARG A 6 -0.17 -15.45 -23.91
N GLU A 7 0.58 -16.10 -23.03
CA GLU A 7 0.06 -17.23 -22.27
C GLU A 7 -0.96 -16.73 -21.25
N HIS A 8 -2.16 -17.30 -21.29
CA HIS A 8 -3.15 -17.07 -20.25
C HIS A 8 -2.80 -17.92 -19.03
N ILE A 9 -2.24 -17.29 -18.00
CA ILE A 9 -1.92 -17.93 -16.72
C ILE A 9 -3.10 -17.73 -15.76
N ASP A 10 -3.58 -18.82 -15.14
CA ASP A 10 -4.51 -18.73 -14.01
C ASP A 10 -3.81 -18.00 -12.85
N PRO A 11 -4.35 -16.90 -12.31
CA PRO A 11 -3.77 -16.18 -11.18
C PRO A 11 -3.46 -17.06 -9.97
N ASN A 12 -4.21 -18.15 -9.77
CA ASN A 12 -3.96 -19.11 -8.68
C ASN A 12 -2.66 -19.91 -8.86
N ASN A 13 -2.11 -19.94 -10.08
CA ASN A 13 -0.85 -20.60 -10.39
C ASN A 13 0.35 -19.65 -10.31
N ILE A 14 0.14 -18.36 -10.01
CA ILE A 14 1.23 -17.39 -9.85
C ILE A 14 1.91 -17.63 -8.50
N GLN A 15 3.23 -17.79 -8.53
CA GLN A 15 4.06 -17.89 -7.33
C GLN A 15 4.72 -16.55 -7.02
N ALA A 16 4.99 -16.32 -5.73
CA ALA A 16 5.77 -15.16 -5.30
C ALA A 16 7.17 -15.20 -5.92
N GLY A 17 7.70 -14.02 -6.26
CA GLY A 17 9.07 -13.90 -6.74
C GLY A 17 10.11 -14.37 -5.71
N PRO A 18 11.35 -14.64 -6.14
CA PRO A 18 12.44 -15.00 -5.23
C PRO A 18 12.77 -13.83 -4.29
N ILE A 19 13.33 -14.15 -3.12
CA ILE A 19 14.01 -13.17 -2.28
C ILE A 19 15.20 -12.62 -3.07
N ARG A 20 15.30 -11.29 -3.14
CA ARG A 20 16.38 -10.56 -3.84
C ARG A 20 17.36 -9.94 -2.86
N ASN A 21 16.88 -9.53 -1.70
CA ASN A 21 17.65 -8.90 -0.64
C ASN A 21 17.67 -9.84 0.56
N GLU A 22 18.80 -10.51 0.81
CA GLU A 22 18.94 -11.50 1.90
C GLU A 22 18.84 -10.87 3.30
N SER A 23 19.06 -9.56 3.38
CA SER A 23 18.89 -8.77 4.60
C SER A 23 18.45 -7.35 4.25
N LEU A 24 17.78 -6.71 5.19
CA LEU A 24 17.43 -5.29 5.15
C LEU A 24 18.24 -4.56 6.23
N SER A 25 18.54 -3.28 6.02
CA SER A 25 19.26 -2.50 7.02
C SER A 25 18.40 -2.33 8.30
N PRO A 26 19.02 -2.18 9.48
CA PRO A 26 18.27 -1.96 10.72
C PRO A 26 17.33 -0.74 10.66
N GLU A 27 17.76 0.34 10.02
CA GLU A 27 16.94 1.54 9.81
C GLU A 27 15.71 1.25 8.94
N LEU A 28 15.86 0.43 7.90
CA LEU A 28 14.75 0.05 7.04
C LEU A 28 13.75 -0.84 7.79
N LEU A 29 14.25 -1.80 8.60
CA LEU A 29 13.42 -2.64 9.46
C LEU A 29 12.63 -1.82 10.49
N GLU A 30 13.24 -0.80 11.08
CA GLU A 30 12.53 0.11 12.00
C GLU A 30 11.37 0.84 11.30
N ARG A 31 11.59 1.32 10.06
CA ARG A 31 10.54 1.98 9.27
C ARG A 31 9.43 1.01 8.87
N ILE A 32 9.77 -0.21 8.44
CA ILE A 32 8.80 -1.26 8.11
C ILE A 32 7.96 -1.62 9.33
N ARG A 33 8.59 -1.75 10.50
CA ARG A 33 7.89 -2.00 11.77
C ARG A 33 6.93 -0.88 12.12
N ALA A 34 7.35 0.38 11.97
CA ALA A 34 6.48 1.53 12.23
C ALA A 34 5.26 1.56 11.30
N VAL A 35 5.42 1.23 10.01
CA VAL A 35 4.30 1.07 9.08
C VAL A 35 3.38 -0.07 9.52
N HIS A 36 3.95 -1.23 9.83
CA HIS A 36 3.19 -2.41 10.25
C HIS A 36 2.42 -2.18 11.56
N ASP A 37 2.99 -1.47 12.52
CA ASP A 37 2.34 -1.15 13.79
C ASP A 37 1.06 -0.31 13.59
N VAL A 38 0.96 0.47 12.50
CA VAL A 38 -0.23 1.28 12.18
C VAL A 38 -1.22 0.51 11.31
N ILE A 39 -0.77 -0.05 10.18
CA ILE A 39 -1.67 -0.60 9.15
C ILE A 39 -1.51 -2.11 8.91
N GLY A 40 -0.53 -2.75 9.56
CA GLY A 40 -0.13 -4.14 9.33
C GLY A 40 -1.26 -5.14 9.48
N ARG A 41 -2.17 -4.91 10.44
CA ARG A 41 -3.37 -5.75 10.69
C ARG A 41 -4.32 -5.88 9.49
N TYR A 42 -4.23 -4.98 8.52
CA TYR A 42 -5.11 -4.95 7.35
C TYR A 42 -4.44 -5.47 6.07
N ILE A 43 -3.10 -5.50 6.03
CA ILE A 43 -2.33 -5.76 4.80
C ILE A 43 -1.47 -7.02 4.87
N SER A 44 -1.23 -7.57 6.06
CA SER A 44 -0.36 -8.73 6.26
C SER A 44 -0.80 -9.59 7.44
N ASN A 45 -0.35 -10.85 7.45
CA ASN A 45 -0.63 -11.77 8.55
C ASN A 45 0.33 -11.56 9.74
N SER A 46 1.53 -11.03 9.49
CA SER A 46 2.55 -10.76 10.51
C SER A 46 3.62 -9.79 10.01
N LEU A 47 4.35 -9.19 10.94
CA LEU A 47 5.51 -8.34 10.64
C LEU A 47 6.56 -9.08 9.81
N GLU A 48 6.84 -10.34 10.14
CA GLU A 48 7.80 -11.16 9.39
C GLU A 48 7.38 -11.35 7.93
N GLN A 49 6.10 -11.63 7.66
CA GLN A 49 5.62 -11.75 6.28
C GLN A 49 5.68 -10.42 5.53
N PHE A 50 5.47 -9.31 6.24
CA PHE A 50 5.61 -7.97 5.69
C PHE A 50 7.06 -7.64 5.37
N GLU A 51 8.02 -7.89 6.27
CA GLU A 51 9.45 -7.74 6.00
C GLU A 51 9.90 -8.58 4.80
N ILE A 52 9.43 -9.84 4.73
CA ILE A 52 9.72 -10.75 3.62
C ILE A 52 9.16 -10.23 2.29
N SER A 53 8.08 -9.44 2.25
CA SER A 53 7.64 -8.82 0.99
C SER A 53 8.65 -7.80 0.47
N PHE A 54 9.19 -6.93 1.33
CA PHE A 54 10.24 -5.98 0.96
C PHE A 54 11.52 -6.65 0.48
N MET A 55 11.88 -7.80 1.07
CA MET A 55 13.05 -8.56 0.64
C MET A 55 12.97 -9.06 -0.81
N ARG A 56 11.78 -9.08 -1.43
CA ARG A 56 11.58 -9.46 -2.84
C ARG A 56 11.67 -8.28 -3.80
N ASP A 57 11.62 -7.06 -3.31
CA ASP A 57 11.60 -5.88 -4.15
C ASP A 57 12.96 -5.61 -4.80
N ALA A 58 12.93 -4.94 -5.95
CA ALA A 58 14.15 -4.52 -6.61
C ALA A 58 14.91 -3.46 -5.79
N ASN A 59 14.16 -2.51 -5.19
CA ASN A 59 14.68 -1.45 -4.34
C ASN A 59 13.78 -1.34 -3.08
N PRO A 60 14.09 -2.05 -2.00
CA PRO A 60 13.27 -2.03 -0.78
C PRO A 60 13.11 -0.63 -0.17
N GLU A 61 14.12 0.23 -0.28
CA GLU A 61 14.09 1.59 0.25
C GLU A 61 13.01 2.45 -0.41
N ASP A 62 12.87 2.35 -1.73
CA ASP A 62 11.86 3.08 -2.50
C ASP A 62 10.46 2.59 -2.11
N GLU A 63 10.28 1.28 -1.98
CA GLU A 63 8.99 0.70 -1.59
C GLU A 63 8.60 1.13 -0.16
N VAL A 64 9.54 1.16 0.79
CA VAL A 64 9.26 1.67 2.13
C VAL A 64 8.86 3.15 2.12
N VAL A 65 9.40 3.97 1.22
CA VAL A 65 8.93 5.37 1.06
C VAL A 65 7.47 5.43 0.61
N VAL A 66 7.07 4.56 -0.32
CA VAL A 66 5.68 4.46 -0.78
C VAL A 66 4.76 4.05 0.38
N TRP A 67 5.12 3.01 1.12
CA TRP A 67 4.33 2.55 2.27
C TRP A 67 4.25 3.59 3.39
N CYS A 68 5.33 4.31 3.69
CA CYS A 68 5.29 5.44 4.62
C CYS A 68 4.28 6.51 4.16
N SER A 69 4.23 6.81 2.86
CA SER A 69 3.30 7.79 2.29
C SER A 69 1.85 7.31 2.38
N ILE A 70 1.59 6.03 2.11
CA ILE A 70 0.27 5.40 2.31
C ILE A 70 -0.16 5.50 3.77
N THR A 71 0.70 5.13 4.71
CA THR A 71 0.41 5.20 6.15
C THR A 71 0.14 6.63 6.61
N ALA A 72 0.94 7.59 6.14
CA ALA A 72 0.75 9.00 6.47
C ALA A 72 -0.59 9.54 5.93
N ALA A 73 -0.97 9.19 4.70
CA ALA A 73 -2.25 9.60 4.12
C ALA A 73 -3.44 8.96 4.85
N TRP A 74 -3.31 7.70 5.26
CA TRP A 74 -4.31 7.01 6.06
C TRP A 74 -4.50 7.68 7.44
N LEU A 75 -3.41 8.06 8.12
CA LEU A 75 -3.45 8.78 9.39
C LEU A 75 -4.10 10.16 9.23
N ASP A 76 -3.70 10.91 8.19
CA ASP A 76 -4.24 12.25 7.92
C ASP A 76 -5.73 12.22 7.58
N TYR A 77 -6.19 11.21 6.84
CA TYR A 77 -7.61 10.99 6.57
C TYR A 77 -8.41 10.77 7.85
N HIS A 78 -7.95 9.90 8.75
CA HIS A 78 -8.63 9.64 10.02
C HIS A 78 -8.68 10.88 10.91
N LYS A 79 -7.57 11.60 11.00
CA LYS A 79 -7.50 12.86 11.72
C LYS A 79 -8.47 13.90 11.20
N LYS A 80 -8.54 14.08 9.87
CA LYS A 80 -9.37 15.12 9.24
C LYS A 80 -10.85 14.79 9.15
N HIS A 81 -11.20 13.50 9.09
CA HIS A 81 -12.55 13.09 8.71
C HIS A 81 -13.25 12.18 9.72
N HIS A 82 -12.52 11.59 10.66
CA HIS A 82 -13.06 10.67 11.67
C HIS A 82 -12.58 10.97 13.10
N GLY A 83 -11.87 12.08 13.33
CA GLY A 83 -11.42 12.46 14.68
C GLY A 83 -10.51 11.42 15.34
N ASP A 84 -9.68 10.75 14.53
CA ASP A 84 -8.81 9.63 14.92
C ASP A 84 -9.53 8.33 15.33
N GLU A 85 -10.86 8.23 15.11
CA GLU A 85 -11.60 6.98 15.29
C GLU A 85 -11.44 6.04 14.10
N LEU A 86 -11.26 4.74 14.36
CA LEU A 86 -11.21 3.70 13.33
C LEU A 86 -12.60 3.31 12.86
N LEU A 87 -12.70 2.97 11.58
CA LEU A 87 -13.86 2.31 10.99
C LEU A 87 -13.82 0.79 11.23
N SER A 88 -14.79 0.08 10.67
CA SER A 88 -14.75 -1.38 10.66
C SER A 88 -13.59 -1.89 9.81
N ASP A 89 -13.06 -3.06 10.12
CA ASP A 89 -11.92 -3.66 9.40
C ASP A 89 -12.14 -3.74 7.89
N GLU A 90 -13.37 -3.99 7.44
CA GLU A 90 -13.70 -4.04 6.01
C GLU A 90 -13.66 -2.66 5.35
N GLU A 91 -14.06 -1.61 6.05
CA GLU A 91 -13.92 -0.24 5.54
C GLU A 91 -12.46 0.20 5.57
N GLU A 92 -11.70 -0.15 6.61
CA GLU A 92 -10.26 0.16 6.68
C GLU A 92 -9.47 -0.49 5.53
N LYS A 93 -9.77 -1.75 5.21
CA LYS A 93 -9.19 -2.43 4.06
C LYS A 93 -9.53 -1.73 2.74
N LYS A 94 -10.75 -1.20 2.58
CA LYS A 94 -11.11 -0.42 1.39
C LYS A 94 -10.37 0.90 1.32
N LEU A 95 -10.21 1.61 2.44
CA LEU A 95 -9.41 2.84 2.49
C LEU A 95 -7.96 2.58 2.07
N LEU A 96 -7.34 1.52 2.61
CA LEU A 96 -5.97 1.13 2.24
C LEU A 96 -5.87 0.67 0.80
N GLY A 97 -6.82 -0.12 0.31
CA GLY A 97 -6.89 -0.51 -1.10
C GLY A 97 -6.97 0.69 -2.05
N ALA A 98 -7.75 1.72 -1.67
CA ALA A 98 -7.82 2.97 -2.41
C ALA A 98 -6.48 3.74 -2.38
N LEU A 99 -5.82 3.84 -1.22
CA LEU A 99 -4.52 4.52 -1.10
C LEU A 99 -3.39 3.80 -1.86
N ILE A 100 -3.42 2.47 -1.90
CA ILE A 100 -2.50 1.66 -2.74
C ILE A 100 -2.76 1.93 -4.22
N ALA A 101 -4.02 2.00 -4.65
CA ALA A 101 -4.31 2.38 -6.04
C ALA A 101 -3.80 3.81 -6.35
N ILE A 102 -4.05 4.77 -5.45
CA ILE A 102 -3.58 6.15 -5.59
C ILE A 102 -2.05 6.22 -5.68
N SER A 103 -1.32 5.47 -4.84
CA SER A 103 0.15 5.48 -4.87
C SER A 103 0.74 4.97 -6.19
N THR A 104 -0.03 4.17 -6.95
CA THR A 104 0.33 3.72 -8.30
C THR A 104 -0.08 4.69 -9.42
N GLY A 105 -0.65 5.85 -9.08
CA GLY A 105 -1.06 6.89 -10.03
C GLY A 105 -2.53 6.87 -10.41
N VAL A 106 -3.39 6.14 -9.70
CA VAL A 106 -4.85 6.17 -9.96
C VAL A 106 -5.46 7.44 -9.38
N GLU A 107 -5.79 8.39 -10.25
CA GLU A 107 -6.46 9.64 -9.88
C GLU A 107 -7.99 9.59 -10.08
N ASP A 108 -8.49 8.66 -10.91
CA ASP A 108 -9.93 8.49 -11.12
C ASP A 108 -10.58 7.84 -9.89
N VAL A 109 -11.20 8.67 -9.06
CA VAL A 109 -11.86 8.24 -7.83
C VAL A 109 -13.05 7.30 -8.06
N THR A 110 -13.56 7.19 -9.29
CA THR A 110 -14.72 6.34 -9.60
C THR A 110 -14.36 4.85 -9.73
N VAL A 111 -13.07 4.53 -9.90
CA VAL A 111 -12.59 3.14 -9.98
C VAL A 111 -12.06 2.60 -8.65
N LEU A 112 -12.03 3.44 -7.61
CA LEU A 112 -11.54 3.07 -6.28
C LEU A 112 -12.58 2.20 -5.53
N PRO A 113 -12.15 1.35 -4.58
CA PRO A 113 -13.04 0.46 -3.82
C PRO A 113 -13.85 1.19 -2.72
N VAL A 114 -14.03 2.51 -2.84
CA VAL A 114 -14.69 3.39 -1.88
C VAL A 114 -15.67 4.32 -2.59
N HIS A 115 -16.58 4.96 -1.85
CA HIS A 115 -17.43 5.99 -2.44
C HIS A 115 -16.57 7.14 -3.03
N PRO A 116 -16.92 7.72 -4.20
CA PRO A 116 -16.09 8.75 -4.85
C PRO A 116 -15.73 9.94 -3.95
N ASP A 117 -16.62 10.35 -3.04
CA ASP A 117 -16.33 11.43 -2.08
C ASP A 117 -15.27 11.05 -1.04
N VAL A 118 -15.21 9.77 -0.65
CA VAL A 118 -14.12 9.23 0.18
C VAL A 118 -12.84 9.16 -0.63
N GLY A 119 -12.91 8.69 -1.87
CA GLY A 119 -11.77 8.64 -2.80
C GLY A 119 -11.10 10.01 -2.99
N LYS A 120 -11.89 11.08 -3.20
CA LYS A 120 -11.39 12.46 -3.30
C LYS A 120 -10.66 12.91 -2.04
N LYS A 121 -11.19 12.58 -0.86
CA LYS A 121 -10.56 12.92 0.42
C LYS A 121 -9.23 12.20 0.59
N LEU A 122 -9.19 10.90 0.27
CA LEU A 122 -7.97 10.10 0.33
C LEU A 122 -6.91 10.64 -0.63
N LEU A 123 -7.29 10.95 -1.87
CA LEU A 123 -6.40 11.55 -2.87
C LEU A 123 -5.81 12.88 -2.36
N ASN A 124 -6.65 13.77 -1.81
CA ASN A 124 -6.17 15.02 -1.23
C ASN A 124 -5.22 14.82 -0.04
N CYS A 125 -5.44 13.79 0.78
CA CYS A 125 -4.53 13.46 1.89
C CYS A 125 -3.18 12.94 1.37
N TYR A 126 -3.19 12.17 0.29
CA TYR A 126 -1.98 11.61 -0.33
C TYR A 126 -1.18 12.69 -1.08
N ASP A 127 -1.82 13.52 -1.88
CA ASP A 127 -1.17 14.60 -2.65
C ASP A 127 -0.59 15.68 -1.74
N GLY A 128 -1.25 15.98 -0.61
CA GLY A 128 -0.76 16.92 0.38
C GLY A 128 0.58 16.55 1.01
N LEU A 129 1.00 15.27 0.92
CA LEU A 129 2.31 14.80 1.34
C LEU A 129 3.37 14.92 0.24
N SER A 130 2.92 14.87 -1.01
CA SER A 130 3.75 14.75 -2.20
C SER A 130 4.30 16.11 -2.70
N GLY A 131 3.81 17.22 -2.14
CA GLY A 131 4.17 18.57 -2.59
C GLY A 131 3.81 18.85 -4.06
N ARG A 132 2.86 18.08 -4.61
CA ARG A 132 2.32 18.27 -5.96
C ARG A 132 1.14 19.24 -5.96
#